data_AF-A0A842MLV5-F1
#
_entry.id   AF-A0A842MLV5-F1
#
_cell.length_a   1.000
_cell.length_b   1.000
_cell.length_c   1.000
_cell.angle_alpha   90.00
_cell.angle_beta   90.00
_cell.angle_gamma   90.00
#
_symmetry.space_group_name_H-M   'P 1'
#
loop_
_entity.id
_entity.type
_entity.pdbx_description
1 polymer ?
#
loop_
_entity_poly.entity_id
_entity_poly.type
_entity_poly.pdbx_seq_one_letter_code
_entity_poly.pdbx_strand_id
1 'polypeptide(L)'
;MALHVVPETLEELKTANPVFLDELAEFGKVLYAKYPLEVFIRPVKLKPYTLIFYDLSDLSVKEKMRVLYLLYRKKGKGLVAEAGGRKLRDGCILLPRETAEGILNALKNFRVKTWKIEVFLSEDSRQRGYRSLKT
;
A
#
# COMPACT_ATOMS: atom_id res chain seq x y z
N MET A 1 -16.95 -25.52 -10.37
CA MET A 1 -17.00 -24.35 -9.46
C MET A 1 -17.94 -24.73 -8.32
N ALA A 2 -17.43 -24.80 -7.08
CA ALA A 2 -18.25 -25.13 -5.92
C ALA A 2 -18.89 -23.84 -5.40
N LEU A 3 -20.21 -23.74 -5.49
CA LEU A 3 -20.98 -22.64 -4.92
C LEU A 3 -21.48 -23.09 -3.55
N HIS A 4 -21.01 -22.43 -2.50
CA HIS A 4 -21.50 -22.63 -1.13
C HIS A 4 -22.44 -21.47 -0.78
N VAL A 5 -23.63 -21.80 -0.29
CA VAL A 5 -24.66 -20.82 0.07
C VAL A 5 -24.96 -20.98 1.56
N VAL A 6 -24.80 -19.90 2.33
CA VAL A 6 -25.09 -19.87 3.76
C VAL A 6 -26.21 -18.85 3.99
N PRO A 7 -27.43 -19.30 4.36
CA PRO A 7 -28.51 -18.39 4.71
C PRO A 7 -28.34 -17.92 6.16
N GLU A 8 -28.14 -16.62 6.34
CA GLU A 8 -28.00 -16.00 7.66
C GLU A 8 -29.01 -14.86 7.81
N THR A 9 -29.59 -14.72 9.01
CA THR A 9 -30.31 -13.50 9.38
C THR A 9 -29.34 -12.36 9.71
N LEU A 10 -29.84 -11.13 9.77
CA LEU A 10 -29.01 -9.97 10.09
C LEU A 10 -28.38 -10.07 11.50
N GLU A 11 -29.11 -10.63 12.47
CA GLU A 11 -28.63 -10.76 13.84
C GLU A 11 -27.57 -11.86 13.96
N GLU A 12 -27.75 -12.99 13.27
CA GLU A 12 -26.75 -14.05 13.21
C GLU A 12 -25.47 -13.55 12.55
N LEU A 13 -25.59 -12.82 11.44
CA LEU A 13 -24.44 -12.22 10.75
C LEU A 13 -23.64 -11.25 11.64
N LYS A 14 -24.30 -10.44 12.48
CA LYS A 14 -23.61 -9.51 13.41
C LYS A 14 -22.79 -10.24 14.46
N THR A 15 -23.21 -11.45 14.84
CA THR A 15 -22.54 -12.28 15.86
C THR A 15 -21.68 -13.38 15.27
N ALA A 16 -21.58 -13.44 13.94
CA ALA A 16 -20.88 -14.49 13.24
C ALA A 16 -19.38 -14.47 13.57
N ASN A 17 -18.73 -15.62 13.34
CA ASN A 17 -17.31 -15.77 13.56
C ASN A 17 -16.53 -14.70 12.74
N PRO A 18 -15.60 -13.95 13.37
CA PRO A 18 -14.79 -12.95 12.68
C PRO A 18 -14.09 -13.48 11.41
N VAL A 19 -13.61 -14.73 11.41
CA VAL A 19 -12.97 -15.35 10.25
C VAL A 19 -13.95 -15.47 9.08
N PHE A 20 -15.19 -15.86 9.36
CA PHE A 20 -16.25 -15.94 8.35
C PHE A 20 -16.62 -14.57 7.81
N LEU A 21 -16.62 -13.52 8.66
CA LEU A 21 -16.89 -12.15 8.23
C LEU A 21 -15.79 -11.60 7.32
N ASP A 22 -14.53 -11.90 7.59
CA ASP A 22 -13.40 -11.51 6.75
C ASP A 22 -13.48 -12.21 5.37
N GLU A 23 -13.74 -13.51 5.36
CA GLU A 23 -13.94 -14.27 4.11
C GLU A 23 -15.16 -13.77 3.31
N LEU A 24 -16.27 -13.47 3.99
CA LEU A 24 -17.46 -12.91 3.37
C LEU A 24 -17.20 -11.50 2.80
N ALA A 25 -16.40 -10.68 3.47
CA ALA A 25 -16.03 -9.36 2.98
C ALA A 25 -15.12 -9.42 1.75
N GLU A 26 -14.23 -10.42 1.68
CA GLU A 26 -13.27 -10.58 0.58
C GLU A 26 -13.91 -11.23 -0.66
N PHE A 27 -14.76 -12.25 -0.47
CA PHE A 27 -15.26 -13.09 -1.56
C PHE A 27 -16.78 -13.17 -1.66
N GLY A 28 -17.50 -12.75 -0.62
CA GLY A 28 -18.94 -12.92 -0.50
C GLY A 28 -19.75 -12.08 -1.49
N LYS A 29 -20.89 -12.62 -1.92
CA LYS A 29 -21.89 -11.92 -2.72
C LYS A 29 -23.27 -12.13 -2.12
N VAL A 30 -24.02 -11.05 -1.92
CA VAL A 30 -25.43 -11.13 -1.51
C VAL A 30 -26.26 -11.55 -2.72
N LEU A 31 -26.88 -12.72 -2.66
CA LEU A 31 -27.70 -13.25 -3.75
C LEU A 31 -29.17 -12.82 -3.64
N TYR A 32 -29.68 -12.68 -2.41
CA TYR A 32 -31.08 -12.31 -2.16
C TYR A 32 -31.23 -11.70 -0.76
N ALA A 33 -32.06 -10.65 -0.64
CA ALA A 33 -32.48 -10.09 0.63
C ALA A 33 -33.98 -9.76 0.57
N LYS A 34 -34.74 -10.18 1.59
CA LYS A 34 -36.20 -9.99 1.65
C LYS A 34 -36.62 -8.52 1.83
N TYR A 35 -35.72 -7.71 2.38
CA TYR A 35 -35.86 -6.26 2.59
C TYR A 35 -34.58 -5.59 2.09
N PRO A 36 -34.58 -4.28 1.75
CA PRO A 36 -33.36 -3.57 1.42
C PRO A 36 -32.43 -3.62 2.64
N LEU A 37 -31.43 -4.50 2.57
CA LEU A 37 -30.36 -4.57 3.55
C LEU A 37 -29.48 -3.35 3.27
N GLU A 38 -29.62 -2.30 4.07
CA GLU A 38 -28.70 -1.16 4.04
C GLU A 38 -27.36 -1.61 4.64
N VAL A 39 -26.59 -2.36 3.85
CA VAL A 39 -25.22 -2.73 4.21
C VAL A 39 -24.36 -1.50 3.93
N PHE A 40 -24.15 -0.68 4.95
CA PHE A 40 -23.08 0.32 4.93
C PHE A 40 -21.75 -0.39 5.11
N ILE A 41 -21.36 -1.21 4.13
CA ILE A 41 -19.96 -1.54 3.94
C ILE A 41 -19.33 -0.18 3.69
N ARG A 42 -18.76 0.46 4.72
CA ARG A 42 -17.90 1.63 4.51
C ARG A 42 -16.73 1.06 3.75
N PRO A 43 -16.70 1.15 2.40
CA PRO A 43 -15.63 0.53 1.66
C PRO A 43 -14.43 1.32 2.11
N VAL A 44 -13.54 0.69 2.88
CA VAL A 44 -12.29 1.32 3.22
C VAL A 44 -11.66 1.51 1.85
N LYS A 45 -11.60 2.76 1.36
CA LYS A 45 -11.09 3.11 0.03
C LYS A 45 -9.57 2.91 0.02
N LEU A 46 -9.17 1.66 0.24
CA LEU A 46 -7.82 1.19 0.32
C LEU A 46 -7.28 1.11 -1.09
N LYS A 47 -6.19 1.83 -1.32
CA LYS A 47 -5.42 1.73 -2.55
C LYS A 47 -4.19 0.86 -2.27
N PRO A 48 -3.80 0.00 -3.22
CA PRO A 48 -2.59 -0.78 -3.09
C PRO A 48 -1.37 0.11 -3.27
N TYR A 49 -0.40 -0.07 -2.38
CA TYR A 49 0.90 0.56 -2.40
C TYR A 49 1.98 -0.51 -2.22
N THR A 50 3.20 -0.17 -2.59
CA THR A 50 4.39 -0.96 -2.32
C THR A 50 5.31 -0.17 -1.41
N LEU A 51 5.58 -0.74 -0.24
CA LEU A 51 6.62 -0.29 0.65
C LEU A 51 7.93 -0.92 0.18
N ILE A 52 8.85 -0.11 -0.32
CA ILE A 52 10.17 -0.57 -0.73
C ILE A 52 11.17 -0.11 0.31
N PHE A 53 11.96 -1.06 0.77
CA PHE A 53 13.13 -0.80 1.54
C PHE A 53 14.36 -1.08 0.70
N TYR A 54 15.39 -0.28 0.89
CA TYR A 54 16.62 -0.37 0.12
C TYR A 54 17.83 -0.12 1.02
N ASP A 55 18.87 -0.90 0.80
CA ASP A 55 20.12 -0.80 1.55
C ASP A 55 21.24 -0.36 0.62
N LEU A 56 21.86 0.77 0.96
CA LEU A 56 22.97 1.33 0.21
C LEU A 56 24.33 0.95 0.82
N SER A 57 24.39 0.20 1.92
CA SER A 57 25.61 0.01 2.72
C SER A 57 26.79 -0.50 1.89
N ASP A 58 26.54 -1.41 0.96
CA ASP A 58 27.53 -2.04 0.07
C ASP A 58 28.05 -1.13 -1.06
N LEU A 59 27.48 0.07 -1.22
CA LEU A 59 27.87 1.02 -2.25
C LEU A 59 28.96 1.99 -1.79
N SER A 60 29.81 2.41 -2.73
CA SER A 60 30.76 3.51 -2.49
C SER A 60 30.02 4.83 -2.24
N VAL A 61 30.71 5.80 -1.63
CA VAL A 61 30.13 7.14 -1.38
C VAL A 61 29.62 7.79 -2.66
N LYS A 62 30.36 7.63 -3.77
CA LYS A 62 29.97 8.18 -5.08
C LYS A 62 28.68 7.53 -5.62
N GLU A 63 28.54 6.22 -5.47
CA GLU A 63 27.34 5.48 -5.90
C GLU A 63 26.14 5.80 -5.03
N LYS A 64 26.32 5.86 -3.71
CA LYS A 64 25.30 6.32 -2.74
C LYS A 64 24.72 7.66 -3.17
N MET A 65 25.59 8.62 -3.49
CA MET A 65 25.16 9.95 -3.94
C MET A 65 24.41 9.91 -5.28
N ARG A 66 24.82 9.08 -6.25
CA ARG A 66 24.11 8.90 -7.53
C ARG A 66 22.70 8.35 -7.31
N VAL A 67 22.56 7.32 -6.48
CA VAL A 67 21.25 6.72 -6.16
C VAL A 67 20.35 7.73 -5.45
N LEU A 68 20.85 8.43 -4.42
CA LEU A 68 20.06 9.43 -3.70
C LEU A 68 19.65 10.61 -4.60
N TYR A 69 20.54 11.06 -5.50
CA TYR A 69 20.22 12.11 -6.45
C TYR A 69 19.14 11.67 -7.45
N LEU A 70 19.21 10.42 -7.93
CA LEU A 70 18.21 9.83 -8.82
C LEU A 70 16.83 9.74 -8.15
N LEU A 71 16.78 9.22 -6.91
CA LEU A 71 15.53 9.04 -6.17
C LEU A 71 14.90 10.36 -5.74
N TYR A 72 15.72 11.33 -5.31
CA TYR A 72 15.27 12.54 -4.59
C TYR A 72 15.78 13.84 -5.19
N ARG A 73 15.91 13.91 -6.52
CA ARG A 73 16.34 15.13 -7.21
C ARG A 73 15.60 16.36 -6.70
N LYS A 74 16.33 17.47 -6.50
CA LYS A 74 15.78 18.73 -5.98
C LYS A 74 14.57 19.19 -6.81
N LYS A 75 13.65 19.91 -6.15
CA LYS A 75 12.39 20.43 -6.73
C LYS A 75 11.37 19.35 -7.14
N GLY A 76 11.39 18.18 -6.48
CA GLY A 76 10.37 17.15 -6.69
C GLY A 76 10.48 16.42 -8.04
N LYS A 77 11.63 16.47 -8.70
CA LYS A 77 11.90 15.80 -9.99
C LYS A 77 12.70 14.50 -9.83
N GLY A 78 12.62 13.90 -8.65
CA GLY A 78 13.25 12.62 -8.37
C GLY A 78 12.29 11.49 -8.76
N LEU A 79 12.83 10.32 -9.10
CA LEU A 79 12.01 9.19 -9.54
C LEU A 79 10.89 8.85 -8.54
N VAL A 80 11.14 9.00 -7.24
CA VAL A 80 10.12 8.71 -6.21
C VAL A 80 8.94 9.67 -6.32
N ALA A 81 9.19 10.97 -6.54
CA ALA A 81 8.14 11.97 -6.66
C ALA A 81 7.42 11.86 -8.01
N GLU A 82 8.15 11.63 -9.10
CA GLU A 82 7.58 11.42 -10.44
C GLU A 82 6.68 10.17 -10.50
N ALA A 83 7.03 9.14 -9.75
CA ALA A 83 6.24 7.92 -9.60
C ALA A 83 5.02 8.08 -8.65
N GLY A 84 4.74 9.29 -8.13
CA GLY A 84 3.66 9.55 -7.17
C GLY A 84 3.91 8.94 -5.79
N GLY A 85 5.15 8.55 -5.50
CA GLY A 85 5.58 8.01 -4.23
C GLY A 85 6.04 9.08 -3.24
N ARG A 86 6.39 8.62 -2.04
CA ARG A 86 6.94 9.45 -0.97
C ARG A 86 8.08 8.75 -0.25
N LYS A 87 9.05 9.54 0.19
CA LYS A 87 10.04 9.09 1.16
C LYS A 87 9.39 9.00 2.53
N LEU A 88 9.55 7.87 3.21
CA LEU A 88 9.13 7.72 4.60
C LEU A 88 10.30 7.99 5.55
N ARG A 89 11.47 7.41 5.24
CA ARG A 89 12.75 7.63 5.93
C ARG A 89 13.90 7.26 5.00
N ASP A 90 15.14 7.43 5.47
CA ASP A 90 16.28 6.88 4.75
C ASP A 90 16.16 5.36 4.62
N GLY A 91 16.39 4.85 3.41
CA GLY A 91 16.25 3.43 3.10
C GLY A 91 14.80 2.96 2.94
N CYS A 92 13.80 3.84 2.97
CA CYS A 92 12.39 3.43 2.86
C CYS A 92 11.52 4.44 2.09
N ILE A 93 10.84 3.92 1.08
CA ILE A 93 9.91 4.66 0.21
C ILE A 93 8.59 3.92 0.08
N LEU A 94 7.54 4.69 -0.15
CA LEU A 94 6.20 4.19 -0.41
C LEU A 94 5.78 4.66 -1.79
N LEU A 95 5.32 3.74 -2.63
CA LEU A 95 4.93 4.00 -4.02
C LEU A 95 3.57 3.38 -4.32
N PRO A 96 2.74 3.98 -5.19
CA PRO A 96 1.64 3.28 -5.81
C PRO A 96 2.12 1.95 -6.42
N ARG A 97 1.30 0.89 -6.33
CA ARG A 97 1.69 -0.44 -6.82
C ARG A 97 2.11 -0.42 -8.30
N GLU A 98 1.44 0.41 -9.08
CA GLU A 98 1.59 0.52 -10.53
C GLU A 98 2.97 1.05 -10.94
N THR A 99 3.58 1.90 -10.10
CA THR A 99 4.86 2.56 -10.40
C THR A 99 6.04 1.95 -9.65
N ALA A 100 5.79 1.04 -8.69
CA ALA A 100 6.81 0.44 -7.84
C ALA A 100 7.87 -0.36 -8.63
N GLU A 101 7.46 -1.09 -9.66
CA GLU A 101 8.36 -1.96 -10.43
C GLU A 101 9.43 -1.15 -11.20
N GLY A 102 9.08 0.03 -11.70
CA GLY A 102 10.05 0.93 -12.34
C GLY A 102 11.16 1.37 -11.39
N ILE A 103 10.81 1.64 -10.13
CA ILE A 103 11.78 2.03 -9.09
C ILE A 103 12.65 0.85 -8.66
N LEU A 104 12.08 -0.35 -8.52
CA LEU A 104 12.84 -1.57 -8.19
C LEU A 104 13.89 -1.86 -9.27
N ASN A 105 13.51 -1.78 -10.54
CA ASN A 105 14.43 -1.96 -11.66
C ASN A 105 15.52 -0.89 -11.68
N ALA A 106 15.19 0.37 -11.42
CA ALA A 106 16.17 1.43 -11.29
C ALA A 106 17.19 1.12 -10.18
N LEU A 107 16.74 0.73 -8.98
CA LEU A 107 17.61 0.37 -7.86
C LEU A 107 18.47 -0.87 -8.16
N LYS A 108 17.90 -1.87 -8.82
CA LYS A 108 18.63 -3.09 -9.23
C LYS A 108 19.80 -2.78 -10.18
N ASN A 109 19.64 -1.81 -11.09
CA ASN A 109 20.73 -1.37 -11.97
C ASN A 109 21.92 -0.76 -11.23
N PHE A 110 21.70 -0.22 -10.03
CA PHE A 110 22.76 0.26 -9.13
C PHE A 110 23.25 -0.82 -8.15
N ARG A 111 22.84 -2.09 -8.31
CA ARG A 111 23.16 -3.21 -7.41
C ARG A 111 22.73 -2.96 -5.96
N VAL A 112 21.69 -2.16 -5.77
CA VAL A 112 21.12 -1.88 -4.45
C VAL A 112 20.31 -3.09 -4.00
N LYS A 113 20.56 -3.57 -2.77
CA LYS A 113 19.73 -4.59 -2.14
C LYS A 113 18.37 -3.99 -1.81
N THR A 114 17.30 -4.65 -2.22
CA THR A 114 15.93 -4.17 -2.00
C THR A 114 15.04 -5.28 -1.46
N TRP A 115 14.07 -4.92 -0.63
CA TRP A 115 12.96 -5.78 -0.25
C TRP A 115 11.64 -5.00 -0.32
N LYS A 116 10.54 -5.66 -0.67
CA LYS A 116 9.24 -5.02 -0.87
C LYS A 116 8.14 -5.71 -0.09
N ILE A 117 7.18 -4.92 0.36
CA ILE A 117 5.95 -5.37 1.02
C ILE A 117 4.77 -4.65 0.36
N GLU A 118 3.74 -5.40 -0.03
CA GLU A 118 2.48 -4.80 -0.48
C GLU A 118 1.68 -4.32 0.73
N VAL A 119 1.19 -3.09 0.69
CA VAL A 119 0.42 -2.47 1.77
C VAL A 119 -0.81 -1.77 1.20
N PHE A 120 -1.92 -1.83 1.93
CA PHE A 120 -3.17 -1.20 1.53
C PHE A 120 -3.43 0.02 2.41
N LEU A 121 -3.55 1.20 1.81
CA LEU A 121 -3.68 2.47 2.53
C LEU A 121 -4.95 3.19 2.12
N SER A 122 -5.69 3.72 3.10
CA SER A 122 -6.83 4.60 2.85
C SER A 122 -6.34 5.97 2.39
N GLU A 123 -7.10 6.66 1.53
CA GLU A 123 -6.73 8.02 1.13
C GLU A 123 -6.66 9.00 2.32
N ASP A 124 -7.43 8.75 3.39
CA ASP A 124 -7.43 9.56 4.62
C ASP A 124 -6.10 9.49 5.40
N SER A 125 -5.34 8.41 5.23
CA SER A 125 -4.02 8.25 5.86
C SER A 125 -2.93 9.17 5.24
N ARG A 126 -3.27 9.95 4.21
CA ARG A 126 -2.36 10.93 3.58
C ARG A 126 -2.06 12.18 4.43
N GLN A 127 -2.85 12.50 5.47
CA GLN A 127 -2.73 13.78 6.19
C GLN A 127 -1.72 13.85 7.34
N ARG A 128 -1.14 12.74 7.82
CA ARG A 128 -0.15 12.79 8.92
C ARG A 128 1.30 12.80 8.40
N GLY A 129 1.63 13.80 7.58
CA GLY A 129 3.02 14.16 7.32
C GLY A 129 3.60 14.91 8.51
N TYR A 130 4.64 14.36 9.14
CA TYR A 130 5.39 15.01 10.21
C TYR A 130 5.70 16.47 9.87
N ARG A 131 5.08 17.42 10.57
CA ARG A 131 5.57 18.79 10.68
C ARG A 131 6.95 18.69 11.32
N SER A 132 8.00 18.91 10.54
CA SER A 132 9.35 19.09 11.06
C SER A 132 9.29 20.23 12.08
N LEU A 133 9.49 19.90 13.35
CA LEU A 133 9.79 20.88 14.39
C LEU A 133 11.03 21.64 13.93
N LYS A 134 10.85 22.91 13.56
CA LYS A 134 11.96 23.85 13.43
C LYS A 134 12.36 24.24 14.85
N THR A 135 13.48 23.73 15.31
CA THR A 135 14.35 24.44 16.28
C THR A 135 15.16 25.49 15.55
#